data_AF-F0Y416-F1
#
_entry.id   AF-F0Y416-F1
#
_cell.length_a   1.000
_cell.length_b   1.000
_cell.length_c   1.000
_cell.angle_alpha   90.00
_cell.angle_beta   90.00
_cell.angle_gamma   90.00
#
_symmetry.space_group_name_H-M   'P 1'
#
loop_
_entity.id
_entity.type
_entity.pdbx_description
1 polymer ?
#
loop_
_entity_poly.entity_id
_entity_poly.type
_entity_poly.pdbx_seq_one_letter_code
_entity_poly.pdbx_strand_id
1 'polypeptide(L)'
;MQFAGAANTCAATEAAKPFWIVARQSGSVRRDIPIFATRDHAIALEAEGPGSVTRRDFSEGIFLLDNVLHAGECDAIVATSQAMGYTEDAPVSLGRNVRRNENCVWIVDDALNDAVFERARRMLPPMILLQTRSGQDFPVGPVAGLNRRWRLYRYGAGDVFKFHTDGGWPGSGLDASGALVQDLHEGRRYSWLTFLIYLNDDFVGGQTKFALDGREAFAVAPKKGSVLCFLHGHHPLSPLHEGGLVTEGTKYVARTDGPAEPARLALTIGNIDFEDKRVSGDEMRAMRAAGELKGGGQVPQLEVDGEVLSQSQAITQFCGRLAGLYPSDPWTAAKVEEVIMIVNQDIRDRCIAPTMREQDPEKKAAMRKELSDAKLPEKFAFLEALVQPSGYMVGDSLTIADLHVYVLMNWIGMKVLDGVDPVCVLNAAKLKNLCSVLNDHPAIKAWNEQKNAGKVPWF
;
A
#
# COMPACT_ATOMS: atom_id res chain seq x y z
N MET A 1 -50.82 -27.00 -41.76
CA MET A 1 -49.58 -27.55 -41.16
C MET A 1 -49.49 -27.04 -39.74
N GLN A 2 -49.12 -27.89 -38.77
CA GLN A 2 -48.88 -27.47 -37.38
C GLN A 2 -47.46 -26.91 -37.23
N PHE A 3 -47.30 -25.94 -36.32
CA PHE A 3 -46.34 -25.92 -35.21
C PHE A 3 -46.89 -24.85 -34.23
N ALA A 4 -47.68 -25.23 -33.24
CA ALA A 4 -47.24 -25.70 -31.91
C ALA A 4 -46.48 -24.59 -31.16
N GLY A 5 -47.19 -23.85 -30.30
CA GLY A 5 -46.60 -22.84 -29.44
C GLY A 5 -45.85 -23.47 -28.27
N ALA A 6 -44.65 -22.95 -27.98
CA ALA A 6 -43.92 -23.24 -26.75
C ALA A 6 -44.25 -22.17 -25.69
N ALA A 7 -44.40 -22.59 -24.44
CA ALA A 7 -44.90 -21.75 -23.36
C ALA A 7 -43.91 -20.66 -22.94
N ASN A 8 -44.44 -19.50 -22.51
CA ASN A 8 -43.73 -18.59 -21.62
C ASN A 8 -43.48 -19.30 -20.28
N THR A 9 -42.36 -20.00 -20.15
CA THR A 9 -41.83 -20.33 -18.83
C THR A 9 -41.28 -19.04 -18.24
N CYS A 10 -42.02 -18.50 -17.26
CA CYS A 10 -41.62 -17.36 -16.45
C CYS A 10 -40.14 -17.50 -16.04
N ALA A 11 -39.30 -16.54 -16.42
CA ALA A 11 -37.93 -16.52 -15.97
C ALA A 11 -37.95 -16.45 -14.44
N ALA A 12 -37.35 -17.46 -13.79
CA ALA A 12 -37.01 -17.34 -12.38
C ALA A 12 -36.17 -16.06 -12.23
N THR A 13 -36.66 -15.11 -11.43
CA THR A 13 -35.96 -13.86 -11.17
C THR A 13 -34.56 -14.19 -10.69
N GLU A 14 -33.53 -13.80 -11.45
CA GLU A 14 -32.14 -13.91 -11.04
C GLU A 14 -32.03 -13.17 -9.70
N ALA A 15 -31.83 -13.91 -8.61
CA ALA A 15 -31.70 -13.29 -7.29
C ALA A 15 -30.53 -12.31 -7.35
N ALA A 16 -30.79 -11.04 -7.03
CA ALA A 16 -29.81 -9.98 -7.19
C ALA A 16 -28.50 -10.37 -6.48
N LYS A 17 -27.40 -10.45 -7.24
CA LYS A 17 -26.11 -10.90 -6.72
C LYS A 17 -25.74 -10.03 -5.50
N PRO A 18 -25.31 -10.61 -4.37
CA PRO A 18 -25.13 -9.87 -3.10
C PRO A 18 -23.94 -8.90 -3.11
N PHE A 19 -23.23 -8.81 -4.24
CA PHE A 19 -22.05 -7.98 -4.47
C PHE A 19 -22.12 -7.29 -5.84
N TRP A 20 -21.36 -6.20 -5.99
CA TRP A 20 -21.11 -5.53 -7.27
C TRP A 20 -19.62 -5.25 -7.46
N ILE A 21 -19.23 -4.89 -8.68
CA ILE A 21 -17.87 -4.42 -8.98
C ILE A 21 -17.84 -2.91 -8.73
N VAL A 22 -17.12 -2.46 -7.71
CA VAL A 22 -16.99 -1.04 -7.36
C VAL A 22 -15.89 -0.34 -8.18
N ALA A 23 -14.85 -1.07 -8.58
CA ALA A 23 -13.78 -0.57 -9.42
C ALA A 23 -13.16 -1.70 -10.26
N ARG A 24 -12.39 -1.34 -11.28
CA ARG A 24 -11.46 -2.25 -11.96
C ARG A 24 -10.05 -1.68 -11.87
N GLN A 25 -9.05 -2.54 -11.78
CA GLN A 25 -7.64 -2.16 -11.75
C GLN A 25 -6.84 -3.07 -12.69
N SER A 26 -5.74 -2.55 -13.24
CA SER A 26 -4.75 -3.37 -13.93
C SER A 26 -3.95 -4.20 -12.92
N GLY A 27 -3.68 -5.45 -13.25
CA GLY A 27 -2.59 -6.24 -12.70
C GLY A 27 -1.48 -6.45 -13.75
N SER A 28 -0.69 -7.50 -13.59
CA SER A 28 0.48 -7.80 -14.44
C SER A 28 0.14 -8.46 -15.78
N VAL A 29 -1.09 -8.96 -15.96
CA VAL A 29 -1.54 -9.65 -17.19
C VAL A 29 -2.89 -9.10 -17.68
N ARG A 30 -3.79 -8.73 -16.76
CA ARG A 30 -5.13 -8.22 -17.07
C ARG A 30 -5.26 -6.75 -16.72
N ARG A 31 -5.82 -5.94 -17.63
CA ARG A 31 -6.12 -4.52 -17.41
C ARG A 31 -7.48 -4.26 -16.71
N ASP A 32 -8.20 -5.31 -16.32
CA ASP A 32 -9.63 -5.25 -15.96
C ASP A 32 -10.00 -6.01 -14.66
N ILE A 33 -9.05 -6.25 -13.75
CA ILE A 33 -9.29 -7.02 -12.53
C ILE A 33 -10.38 -6.35 -11.68
N PRO A 34 -11.49 -7.04 -11.37
CA PRO A 34 -12.56 -6.47 -10.57
C PRO A 34 -12.16 -6.32 -9.10
N ILE A 35 -12.57 -5.19 -8.53
CA ILE A 35 -12.69 -5.01 -7.08
C ILE A 35 -14.16 -5.07 -6.74
N PHE A 36 -14.53 -6.00 -5.87
CA PHE A 36 -15.90 -6.22 -5.44
C PHE A 36 -16.23 -5.44 -4.18
N ALA A 37 -17.51 -5.18 -3.97
CA ALA A 37 -18.08 -4.63 -2.75
C ALA A 37 -19.39 -5.34 -2.42
N THR A 38 -19.74 -5.39 -1.15
CA THR A 38 -21.00 -5.93 -0.62
C THR A 38 -21.82 -4.85 0.07
N ARG A 39 -23.12 -5.12 0.25
CA ARG A 39 -23.97 -4.33 1.15
C ARG A 39 -23.68 -4.74 2.60
N ASP A 40 -23.96 -3.86 3.55
CA ASP A 40 -23.92 -4.18 4.98
C ASP A 40 -24.71 -5.45 5.29
N HIS A 41 -24.11 -6.31 6.12
CA HIS A 41 -24.64 -7.61 6.52
C HIS A 41 -24.77 -8.64 5.38
N ALA A 42 -23.98 -8.53 4.32
CA ALA A 42 -23.92 -9.56 3.26
C ALA A 42 -23.41 -10.91 3.78
N ILE A 43 -22.56 -10.91 4.81
CA ILE A 43 -22.28 -12.09 5.63
C ILE A 43 -23.15 -12.01 6.89
N ALA A 44 -24.02 -13.01 7.07
CA ALA A 44 -24.74 -13.18 8.32
C ALA A 44 -23.74 -13.58 9.41
N LEU A 45 -23.58 -12.73 10.41
CA LEU A 45 -22.72 -12.97 11.57
C LEU A 45 -23.56 -13.46 12.74
N GLU A 46 -22.99 -14.40 13.50
CA GLU A 46 -23.59 -14.83 14.76
C GLU A 46 -23.46 -13.71 15.81
N ALA A 47 -24.54 -13.48 16.55
CA ALA A 47 -24.62 -12.39 17.53
C ALA A 47 -23.62 -12.56 18.69
N GLU A 48 -23.34 -13.80 19.06
CA GLU A 48 -22.24 -14.19 19.93
C GLU A 48 -21.12 -14.79 19.07
N GLY A 49 -19.86 -14.41 19.32
CA GLY A 49 -18.71 -15.03 18.65
C GLY A 49 -18.56 -16.52 19.00
N PRO A 50 -17.62 -17.26 18.37
CA PRO A 50 -17.43 -18.71 18.56
C PRO A 50 -16.82 -19.10 19.93
N GLY A 51 -17.17 -18.37 20.99
CA GLY A 51 -16.57 -18.42 22.32
C GLY A 51 -15.55 -17.31 22.54
N SER A 52 -14.75 -17.45 23.60
CA SER A 52 -13.66 -16.51 23.90
C SER A 52 -12.55 -16.61 22.87
N VAL A 53 -12.18 -15.46 22.28
CA VAL A 53 -10.94 -15.33 21.50
C VAL A 53 -9.76 -15.60 22.43
N THR A 54 -8.84 -16.48 22.02
CA THR A 54 -7.60 -16.74 22.76
C THR A 54 -6.39 -16.40 21.90
N ARG A 55 -5.34 -15.86 22.53
CA ARG A 55 -4.09 -15.48 21.87
C ARG A 55 -3.00 -16.50 22.15
N ARG A 56 -2.24 -16.86 21.11
CA ARG A 56 -1.02 -17.67 21.18
C ARG A 56 0.13 -16.92 20.52
N ASP A 57 1.06 -16.44 21.31
CA ASP A 57 2.29 -15.78 20.83
C ASP A 57 3.34 -16.81 20.40
N PHE A 58 4.01 -16.55 19.27
CA PHE A 58 5.09 -17.37 18.72
C PHE A 58 6.44 -16.65 18.76
N SER A 59 6.42 -15.33 18.54
CA SER A 59 7.58 -14.45 18.63
C SER A 59 7.11 -13.01 18.89
N GLU A 60 8.05 -12.09 19.10
CA GLU A 60 7.71 -10.69 19.33
C GLU A 60 6.94 -10.12 18.13
N GLY A 61 5.69 -9.71 18.38
CA GLY A 61 4.82 -9.22 17.32
C GLY A 61 4.33 -10.26 16.32
N ILE A 62 4.43 -11.57 16.61
CA ILE A 62 3.85 -12.66 15.81
C ILE A 62 2.97 -13.54 16.70
N PHE A 63 1.66 -13.49 16.50
CA PHE A 63 0.68 -14.18 17.34
C PHE A 63 -0.56 -14.64 16.56
N LEU A 64 -1.14 -15.75 16.98
CA LEU A 64 -2.39 -16.30 16.43
C LEU A 64 -3.54 -16.01 17.40
N LEU A 65 -4.66 -15.53 16.84
CA LEU A 65 -5.92 -15.37 17.55
C LEU A 65 -6.85 -16.51 17.14
N ASP A 66 -7.11 -17.44 18.05
CA ASP A 66 -8.12 -18.48 17.86
C ASP A 66 -9.54 -17.94 18.09
N ASN A 67 -10.53 -18.53 17.41
CA ASN A 67 -11.95 -18.29 17.64
C ASN A 67 -12.41 -16.84 17.35
N VAL A 68 -11.92 -16.20 16.27
CA VAL A 68 -12.35 -14.85 15.86
C VAL A 68 -13.62 -14.91 14.98
N LEU A 69 -13.71 -15.93 14.12
CA LEU A 69 -14.87 -16.19 13.25
C LEU A 69 -15.41 -17.60 13.50
N HIS A 70 -16.72 -17.76 13.40
CA HIS A 70 -17.37 -19.07 13.34
C HIS A 70 -17.03 -19.79 12.04
N ALA A 71 -17.08 -21.12 12.06
CA ALA A 71 -16.87 -21.93 10.86
C ALA A 71 -17.85 -21.54 9.73
N GLY A 72 -19.13 -21.33 10.06
CA GLY A 72 -20.16 -20.92 9.08
C GLY A 72 -19.94 -19.51 8.51
N GLU A 73 -19.39 -18.58 9.30
CA GLU A 73 -19.03 -17.23 8.80
C GLU A 73 -17.86 -17.33 7.81
N CYS A 74 -16.86 -18.17 8.10
CA CYS A 74 -15.78 -18.45 7.16
C CYS A 74 -16.30 -19.13 5.87
N ASP A 75 -17.21 -20.09 5.97
CA ASP A 75 -17.85 -20.73 4.80
C ASP A 75 -18.61 -19.71 3.95
N ALA A 76 -19.36 -18.80 4.58
CA ALA A 76 -20.08 -17.73 3.90
C ALA A 76 -19.14 -16.75 3.19
N ILE A 77 -18.00 -16.39 3.81
CA ILE A 77 -16.96 -15.55 3.20
C ILE A 77 -16.36 -16.26 1.97
N VAL A 78 -16.04 -17.55 2.06
CA VAL A 78 -15.48 -18.35 0.95
C VAL A 78 -16.49 -18.51 -0.18
N ALA A 79 -17.74 -18.85 0.11
CA ALA A 79 -18.79 -18.98 -0.90
C ALA A 79 -19.03 -17.63 -1.62
N THR A 80 -19.00 -16.52 -0.88
CA THR A 80 -19.16 -15.17 -1.43
C THR A 80 -18.02 -14.80 -2.36
N SER A 81 -16.76 -15.03 -1.97
CA SER A 81 -15.60 -14.73 -2.83
C SER A 81 -15.47 -15.69 -4.02
N GLN A 82 -15.89 -16.94 -3.88
CA GLN A 82 -16.01 -17.87 -5.02
C GLN A 82 -17.04 -17.36 -6.03
N ALA A 83 -18.17 -16.83 -5.58
CA ALA A 83 -19.21 -16.27 -6.45
C ALA A 83 -18.77 -14.95 -7.11
N MET A 84 -17.97 -14.12 -6.43
CA MET A 84 -17.29 -12.96 -7.03
C MET A 84 -16.31 -13.39 -8.13
N GLY A 85 -15.59 -14.48 -7.89
CA GLY A 85 -14.63 -15.07 -8.83
C GLY A 85 -13.19 -14.71 -8.49
N TYR A 86 -12.32 -15.71 -8.62
CA TYR A 86 -10.89 -15.57 -8.41
C TYR A 86 -10.16 -15.35 -9.73
N THR A 87 -9.06 -14.60 -9.68
CA THR A 87 -8.17 -14.30 -10.82
C THR A 87 -6.73 -14.67 -10.49
N GLU A 88 -6.00 -15.19 -11.46
CA GLU A 88 -4.57 -15.53 -11.31
C GLU A 88 -3.67 -14.29 -11.12
N ASP A 89 -4.19 -13.12 -11.48
CA ASP A 89 -3.50 -11.84 -11.51
C ASP A 89 -4.12 -10.85 -10.51
N ALA A 90 -3.31 -10.03 -9.85
CA ALA A 90 -3.71 -9.13 -8.76
C ALA A 90 -3.29 -7.68 -9.05
N PRO A 91 -4.01 -6.65 -8.57
CA PRO A 91 -3.64 -5.24 -8.78
C PRO A 91 -2.29 -4.82 -8.17
N VAL A 92 -1.69 -5.68 -7.37
CA VAL A 92 -0.25 -5.69 -7.09
C VAL A 92 0.15 -7.16 -7.12
N SER A 93 0.73 -7.60 -8.23
CA SER A 93 1.17 -8.98 -8.42
C SER A 93 2.67 -9.09 -8.62
N LEU A 94 3.18 -10.24 -8.21
CA LEU A 94 4.56 -10.70 -8.36
C LEU A 94 4.54 -11.79 -9.43
N GLY A 95 5.67 -12.11 -10.03
CA GLY A 95 5.72 -13.16 -11.05
C GLY A 95 5.19 -14.51 -10.52
N ARG A 96 4.59 -15.34 -11.40
CA ARG A 96 4.04 -16.65 -11.00
C ARG A 96 5.10 -17.62 -10.45
N ASN A 97 6.38 -17.32 -10.63
CA ASN A 97 7.52 -17.99 -10.00
C ASN A 97 7.66 -17.71 -8.49
N VAL A 98 7.07 -16.61 -7.99
CA VAL A 98 7.05 -16.21 -6.57
C VAL A 98 5.71 -16.57 -5.92
N ARG A 99 4.61 -16.32 -6.63
CA ARG A 99 3.25 -16.44 -6.11
C ARG A 99 2.33 -17.14 -7.12
N ARG A 100 1.82 -18.33 -6.78
CA ARG A 100 0.99 -19.14 -7.70
C ARG A 100 -0.51 -19.03 -7.45
N ASN A 101 -0.90 -18.66 -6.23
CA ASN A 101 -2.29 -18.55 -5.79
C ASN A 101 -3.09 -17.46 -6.52
N GLU A 102 -4.37 -17.73 -6.70
CA GLU A 102 -5.33 -16.76 -7.24
C GLU A 102 -5.81 -15.77 -6.17
N ASN A 103 -6.49 -14.71 -6.59
CA ASN A 103 -7.03 -13.67 -5.71
C ASN A 103 -8.40 -13.13 -6.13
N CYS A 104 -9.11 -12.60 -5.13
CA CYS A 104 -10.30 -11.77 -5.25
C CYS A 104 -10.10 -10.56 -4.32
N VAL A 105 -10.27 -9.33 -4.83
CA VAL A 105 -10.20 -8.12 -4.00
C VAL A 105 -11.62 -7.69 -3.64
N TRP A 106 -11.92 -7.65 -2.35
CA TRP A 106 -13.24 -7.31 -1.82
C TRP A 106 -13.10 -6.18 -0.81
N ILE A 107 -13.83 -5.09 -1.05
CA ILE A 107 -14.11 -4.07 -0.05
C ILE A 107 -15.24 -4.60 0.82
N VAL A 108 -14.90 -5.15 1.98
CA VAL A 108 -15.91 -5.69 2.90
C VAL A 108 -16.79 -4.56 3.45
N ASP A 109 -18.03 -4.91 3.76
CA ASP A 109 -18.96 -4.02 4.44
C ASP A 109 -18.53 -3.72 5.90
N ASP A 110 -19.03 -2.61 6.45
CA ASP A 110 -18.62 -2.15 7.78
C ASP A 110 -19.03 -3.14 8.87
N ALA A 111 -20.21 -3.76 8.74
CA ALA A 111 -20.70 -4.77 9.68
C ALA A 111 -19.76 -5.98 9.79
N LEU A 112 -19.29 -6.52 8.65
CA LEU A 112 -18.28 -7.60 8.65
C LEU A 112 -16.93 -7.13 9.20
N ASN A 113 -16.43 -5.99 8.74
CA ASN A 113 -15.11 -5.48 9.11
C ASN A 113 -15.01 -5.19 10.62
N ASP A 114 -16.02 -4.50 11.16
CA ASP A 114 -16.01 -4.00 12.53
C ASP A 114 -16.34 -5.11 13.53
N ALA A 115 -17.19 -6.08 13.19
CA ALA A 115 -17.41 -7.23 14.05
C ALA A 115 -16.16 -8.11 14.19
N VAL A 116 -15.44 -8.36 13.09
CA VAL A 116 -14.15 -9.08 13.12
C VAL A 116 -13.11 -8.30 13.91
N PHE A 117 -13.08 -6.97 13.74
CA PHE A 117 -12.22 -6.11 14.54
C PHE A 117 -12.54 -6.18 16.03
N GLU A 118 -13.79 -5.94 16.45
CA GLU A 118 -14.17 -5.87 17.86
C GLU A 118 -14.03 -7.21 18.59
N ARG A 119 -14.28 -8.34 17.91
CA ARG A 119 -13.95 -9.68 18.45
C ARG A 119 -12.44 -9.81 18.72
N ALA A 120 -11.59 -9.40 17.78
CA ALA A 120 -10.13 -9.46 17.93
C ALA A 120 -9.52 -8.37 18.84
N ARG A 121 -10.18 -7.21 18.98
CA ARG A 121 -9.64 -5.94 19.50
C ARG A 121 -8.93 -6.08 20.85
N ARG A 122 -9.49 -6.86 21.77
CA ARG A 122 -8.93 -7.06 23.12
C ARG A 122 -7.61 -7.85 23.14
N MET A 123 -7.35 -8.62 22.08
CA MET A 123 -6.14 -9.44 21.95
C MET A 123 -5.10 -8.83 21.00
N LEU A 124 -5.50 -7.85 20.19
CA LEU A 124 -4.56 -7.01 19.44
C LEU A 124 -3.77 -6.10 20.39
N PRO A 125 -2.50 -5.78 20.08
CA PRO A 125 -1.76 -4.80 20.86
C PRO A 125 -2.48 -3.44 20.76
N PRO A 126 -2.76 -2.75 21.88
CA PRO A 126 -3.49 -1.48 21.86
C PRO A 126 -2.69 -0.37 21.15
N MET A 127 -1.37 -0.51 21.11
CA MET A 127 -0.40 0.26 20.34
C MET A 127 0.75 -0.68 19.99
N ILE A 128 1.44 -0.43 18.88
CA ILE A 128 2.73 -1.07 18.57
C ILE A 128 3.87 -0.15 18.97
N LEU A 129 5.03 -0.71 19.30
CA LEU A 129 6.23 0.06 19.65
C LEU A 129 7.18 0.05 18.46
N LEU A 130 7.24 1.17 17.73
CA LEU A 130 8.32 1.39 16.80
C LEU A 130 9.54 1.76 17.62
N GLN A 131 10.61 0.97 17.56
CA GLN A 131 11.89 1.50 18.00
C GLN A 131 12.22 2.72 17.14
N THR A 132 12.20 3.89 17.79
CA THR A 132 13.09 4.96 17.35
C THR A 132 14.48 4.37 17.29
N ARG A 133 15.33 5.00 16.49
CA ARG A 133 16.55 4.37 16.09
C ARG A 133 17.48 4.14 17.33
N SER A 134 17.28 4.80 18.49
CA SER A 134 18.02 4.54 19.76
C SER A 134 17.68 3.24 20.46
N GLY A 135 16.67 2.52 19.97
CA GLY A 135 16.01 1.51 20.78
C GLY A 135 15.15 2.10 21.89
N GLN A 136 14.79 3.39 21.83
CA GLN A 136 13.65 3.87 22.62
C GLN A 136 12.35 3.66 21.83
N ASP A 137 11.35 3.15 22.53
CA ASP A 137 10.05 2.83 21.99
C ASP A 137 9.21 4.09 21.71
N PHE A 138 8.70 4.19 20.49
CA PHE A 138 7.71 5.17 20.06
C PHE A 138 6.36 4.46 19.84
N PRO A 139 5.35 4.74 20.67
CA PRO A 139 4.06 4.08 20.56
C PRO A 139 3.24 4.62 19.38
N VAL A 140 2.82 3.73 18.48
CA VAL A 140 1.84 4.02 17.42
C VAL A 140 0.52 3.35 17.75
N GLY A 141 -0.51 4.16 17.99
CA GLY A 141 -1.85 3.72 18.36
C GLY A 141 -2.75 4.91 18.74
N PRO A 142 -3.97 4.66 19.27
CA PRO A 142 -4.50 3.33 19.57
C PRO A 142 -4.87 2.54 18.31
N VAL A 143 -4.93 1.21 18.41
CA VAL A 143 -5.48 0.35 17.36
C VAL A 143 -6.94 0.73 17.08
N ALA A 144 -7.23 1.09 15.83
CA ALA A 144 -8.42 1.89 15.48
C ALA A 144 -9.42 1.19 14.54
N GLY A 145 -9.08 0.01 14.02
CA GLY A 145 -9.92 -0.77 13.09
C GLY A 145 -9.08 -1.64 12.16
N LEU A 146 -9.77 -2.40 11.31
CA LEU A 146 -9.19 -3.13 10.17
C LEU A 146 -9.39 -2.32 8.88
N ASN A 147 -8.49 -2.50 7.92
CA ASN A 147 -8.65 -1.93 6.57
C ASN A 147 -9.67 -2.78 5.79
N ARG A 148 -10.73 -2.16 5.25
CA ARG A 148 -11.83 -2.87 4.59
C ARG A 148 -11.46 -3.47 3.24
N ARG A 149 -10.32 -3.08 2.64
CA ARG A 149 -9.83 -3.69 1.40
C ARG A 149 -9.15 -5.03 1.71
N TRP A 150 -9.95 -6.09 1.73
CA TRP A 150 -9.46 -7.45 1.91
C TRP A 150 -9.03 -8.04 0.56
N ARG A 151 -7.83 -8.60 0.50
CA ARG A 151 -7.40 -9.50 -0.56
C ARG A 151 -7.64 -10.93 -0.14
N LEU A 152 -8.63 -11.59 -0.72
CA LEU A 152 -8.86 -13.01 -0.51
C LEU A 152 -7.98 -13.81 -1.49
N TYR A 153 -7.40 -14.89 -1.01
CA TYR A 153 -6.50 -15.75 -1.77
C TYR A 153 -7.00 -17.19 -1.78
N ARG A 154 -6.93 -17.84 -2.95
CA ARG A 154 -7.24 -19.27 -3.15
C ARG A 154 -5.95 -19.99 -3.59
N TYR A 155 -5.57 -21.02 -2.85
CA TYR A 155 -4.39 -21.85 -3.10
C TYR A 155 -4.86 -23.28 -3.41
N GLY A 156 -4.66 -23.76 -4.63
CA GLY A 156 -4.87 -25.17 -4.99
C GLY A 156 -3.70 -26.06 -4.60
N ALA A 157 -3.83 -27.37 -4.78
CA ALA A 157 -2.72 -28.30 -4.65
C ALA A 157 -1.57 -27.93 -5.61
N GLY A 158 -0.36 -27.76 -5.07
CA GLY A 158 0.81 -27.26 -5.79
C GLY A 158 1.08 -25.76 -5.60
N ASP A 159 0.15 -24.98 -5.06
CA ASP A 159 0.34 -23.54 -4.85
C ASP A 159 1.17 -23.22 -3.62
N VAL A 160 1.92 -22.12 -3.73
CA VAL A 160 2.74 -21.52 -2.68
C VAL A 160 2.77 -20.00 -2.92
N PHE A 161 2.94 -19.24 -1.84
CA PHE A 161 3.42 -17.86 -1.92
C PHE A 161 4.72 -17.80 -1.12
N LYS A 162 5.85 -17.80 -1.84
CA LYS A 162 7.20 -17.88 -1.28
C LYS A 162 7.48 -16.76 -0.27
N PHE A 163 8.51 -16.97 0.54
CA PHE A 163 8.98 -16.02 1.55
C PHE A 163 9.02 -14.55 1.06
N HIS A 164 8.27 -13.68 1.75
CA HIS A 164 8.12 -12.24 1.47
C HIS A 164 7.86 -11.44 2.76
N THR A 165 7.72 -10.11 2.64
CA THR A 165 7.16 -9.24 3.69
C THR A 165 5.95 -8.48 3.19
N ASP A 166 5.14 -8.02 4.13
CA ASP A 166 3.96 -7.24 3.84
C ASP A 166 4.24 -5.74 3.90
N GLY A 167 3.53 -4.97 3.08
CA GLY A 167 3.47 -3.51 3.20
C GLY A 167 2.43 -3.09 4.23
N GLY A 168 2.55 -1.87 4.74
CA GLY A 168 1.49 -1.19 5.48
C GLY A 168 0.81 -0.11 4.63
N TRP A 169 -0.50 0.09 4.80
CA TRP A 169 -1.35 0.98 3.99
C TRP A 169 -2.37 1.78 4.79
N PRO A 170 -2.83 2.91 4.24
CA PRO A 170 -3.94 3.64 4.81
C PRO A 170 -5.25 2.83 4.75
N GLY A 171 -6.21 3.13 5.62
CA GLY A 171 -7.47 2.40 5.70
C GLY A 171 -8.40 2.70 4.53
N SER A 172 -8.48 1.79 3.56
CA SER A 172 -9.35 1.88 2.39
C SER A 172 -10.77 1.41 2.71
N GLY A 173 -11.76 1.83 1.90
CA GLY A 173 -13.14 1.35 1.97
C GLY A 173 -14.05 2.10 1.00
N LEU A 174 -15.34 2.24 1.33
CA LEU A 174 -16.30 2.99 0.52
C LEU A 174 -16.69 4.32 1.18
N ASP A 175 -16.93 5.36 0.38
CA ASP A 175 -17.55 6.59 0.85
C ASP A 175 -19.10 6.49 0.88
N ALA A 176 -19.77 7.57 1.32
CA ALA A 176 -21.22 7.65 1.42
C ALA A 176 -21.96 7.57 0.06
N SER A 177 -21.26 7.68 -1.07
CA SER A 177 -21.81 7.45 -2.43
C SER A 177 -21.65 6.00 -2.89
N GLY A 178 -20.91 5.18 -2.14
CA GLY A 178 -20.52 3.82 -2.51
C GLY A 178 -19.28 3.73 -3.39
N ALA A 179 -18.54 4.82 -3.57
CA ALA A 179 -17.31 4.84 -4.36
C ALA A 179 -16.11 4.36 -3.55
N LEU A 180 -15.16 3.68 -4.21
CA LEU A 180 -13.92 3.19 -3.59
C LEU A 180 -12.97 4.34 -3.26
N VAL A 181 -12.70 4.53 -1.96
CA VAL A 181 -11.70 5.46 -1.44
C VAL A 181 -10.51 4.67 -0.92
N GLN A 182 -9.30 5.00 -1.39
CA GLN A 182 -8.08 4.29 -0.98
C GLN A 182 -7.67 4.57 0.49
N ASP A 183 -8.17 5.65 1.09
CA ASP A 183 -7.87 6.06 2.46
C ASP A 183 -9.01 6.93 3.01
N LEU A 184 -9.95 6.28 3.68
CA LEU A 184 -11.13 6.86 4.33
C LEU A 184 -10.80 7.73 5.55
N HIS A 185 -9.53 7.82 5.93
CA HIS A 185 -9.11 8.43 7.18
C HIS A 185 -8.13 9.58 6.98
N GLU A 186 -7.91 10.02 5.74
CA GLU A 186 -7.11 11.21 5.40
C GLU A 186 -5.70 11.14 6.01
N GLY A 187 -5.04 9.98 5.93
CA GLY A 187 -3.72 9.75 6.51
C GLY A 187 -3.68 9.53 8.02
N ARG A 188 -4.80 9.69 8.74
CA ARG A 188 -4.89 9.51 10.21
C ARG A 188 -4.83 8.06 10.66
N ARG A 189 -5.01 7.09 9.76
CA ARG A 189 -4.87 5.65 10.03
C ARG A 189 -3.96 5.00 9.00
N TYR A 190 -3.05 4.15 9.48
CA TYR A 190 -2.12 3.38 8.67
C TYR A 190 -1.97 1.99 9.30
N SER A 191 -1.92 0.93 8.49
CA SER A 191 -1.75 -0.42 9.00
C SER A 191 -0.29 -0.70 9.35
N TRP A 192 -0.11 -1.40 10.47
CA TRP A 192 1.19 -1.84 10.99
C TRP A 192 1.23 -3.33 11.32
N LEU A 193 0.09 -4.01 11.16
CA LEU A 193 -0.12 -5.43 11.41
C LEU A 193 -0.80 -6.03 10.19
N THR A 194 -0.22 -7.11 9.66
CA THR A 194 -0.96 -8.04 8.82
C THR A 194 -1.96 -8.77 9.70
N PHE A 195 -3.18 -8.89 9.19
CA PHE A 195 -4.29 -9.59 9.82
C PHE A 195 -4.72 -10.69 8.84
N LEU A 196 -4.05 -11.85 8.91
CA LEU A 196 -4.23 -12.95 7.98
C LEU A 196 -5.30 -13.91 8.51
N ILE A 197 -6.50 -13.84 7.95
CA ILE A 197 -7.63 -14.68 8.36
C ILE A 197 -7.52 -16.05 7.70
N TYR A 198 -7.60 -17.15 8.47
CA TYR A 198 -7.70 -18.51 7.95
C TYR A 198 -9.17 -18.92 7.81
N LEU A 199 -9.63 -19.09 6.56
CA LEU A 199 -11.04 -19.33 6.25
C LEU A 199 -11.39 -20.83 6.18
N ASN A 200 -10.39 -21.71 6.13
CA ASN A 200 -10.57 -23.15 6.24
C ASN A 200 -9.30 -23.85 6.74
N ASP A 201 -9.40 -25.16 6.98
CA ASP A 201 -8.33 -26.05 7.46
C ASP A 201 -8.46 -27.50 6.95
N ASP A 202 -9.37 -27.77 6.02
CA ASP A 202 -9.59 -29.06 5.35
C ASP A 202 -8.61 -29.28 4.16
N PHE A 203 -7.32 -29.08 4.40
CA PHE A 203 -6.25 -29.25 3.41
C PHE A 203 -4.94 -29.73 4.06
N VAL A 204 -4.02 -30.22 3.23
CA VAL A 204 -2.70 -30.70 3.68
C VAL A 204 -1.60 -29.72 3.26
N GLY A 205 -0.68 -29.43 4.17
CA GLY A 205 0.37 -28.42 3.98
C GLY A 205 -0.13 -27.01 4.31
N GLY A 206 0.26 -26.03 3.49
CA GLY A 206 -0.30 -24.68 3.55
C GLY A 206 0.05 -23.85 4.80
N GLN A 207 1.00 -24.27 5.64
CA GLN A 207 1.35 -23.54 6.86
C GLN A 207 1.98 -22.17 6.54
N THR A 208 1.71 -21.16 7.38
CA THR A 208 2.43 -19.89 7.28
C THR A 208 3.75 -20.02 8.03
N LYS A 209 4.87 -20.09 7.30
CA LYS A 209 6.20 -20.27 7.87
C LYS A 209 6.84 -18.91 8.11
N PHE A 210 7.60 -18.79 9.18
CA PHE A 210 8.36 -17.59 9.53
C PHE A 210 9.85 -17.88 9.58
N ALA A 211 10.63 -16.96 9.04
CA ALA A 211 12.08 -16.97 9.14
C ALA A 211 12.56 -15.82 10.03
N LEU A 212 13.38 -16.16 11.03
CA LEU A 212 14.06 -15.22 11.92
C LEU A 212 15.56 -15.31 11.64
N ASP A 213 16.25 -14.17 11.65
CA ASP A 213 17.70 -14.06 11.35
C ASP A 213 18.14 -14.79 10.05
N GLY A 214 17.25 -14.82 9.05
CA GLY A 214 17.50 -15.47 7.76
C GLY A 214 17.41 -17.00 7.76
N ARG A 215 16.83 -17.61 8.80
CA ARG A 215 16.58 -19.07 8.90
C ARG A 215 15.12 -19.35 9.20
N GLU A 216 14.55 -20.40 8.61
CA GLU A 216 13.21 -20.87 8.99
C GLU A 216 13.21 -21.21 10.49
N ALA A 217 12.31 -20.58 11.25
CA ALA A 217 12.29 -20.62 12.70
C ALA A 217 11.10 -21.44 13.22
N PHE A 218 9.90 -21.20 12.68
CA PHE A 218 8.68 -21.94 13.04
C PHE A 218 7.62 -21.81 11.94
N ALA A 219 6.58 -22.65 12.02
CA ALA A 219 5.43 -22.60 11.13
C ALA A 219 4.12 -22.58 11.93
N VAL A 220 3.18 -21.74 11.50
CA VAL A 220 1.83 -21.64 12.07
C VAL A 220 0.88 -22.46 11.19
N ALA A 221 0.35 -23.54 11.76
CA ALA A 221 -0.69 -24.34 11.12
C ALA A 221 -1.98 -23.50 10.97
N PRO A 222 -2.63 -23.49 9.78
CA PRO A 222 -3.92 -22.86 9.59
C PRO A 222 -4.97 -23.57 10.44
N LYS A 223 -5.91 -22.80 10.98
CA LYS A 223 -7.09 -23.30 11.68
C LYS A 223 -8.25 -22.40 11.31
N LYS A 224 -9.38 -22.98 10.89
CA LYS A 224 -10.56 -22.24 10.45
C LYS A 224 -11.04 -21.28 11.54
N GLY A 225 -11.36 -20.05 11.15
CA GLY A 225 -11.84 -19.01 12.06
C GLY A 225 -10.78 -18.37 12.97
N SER A 226 -9.49 -18.71 12.78
CA SER A 226 -8.37 -18.06 13.46
C SER A 226 -7.71 -16.99 12.59
N VAL A 227 -7.04 -16.03 13.22
CA VAL A 227 -6.34 -14.93 12.56
C VAL A 227 -4.90 -14.90 13.00
N LEU A 228 -3.98 -15.08 12.05
CA LEU A 228 -2.56 -14.89 12.26
C LEU A 228 -2.21 -13.41 12.10
N CYS A 229 -1.77 -12.79 13.19
CA CYS A 229 -1.32 -11.41 13.23
C CYS A 229 0.22 -11.34 13.26
N PHE A 230 0.80 -10.49 12.42
CA PHE A 230 2.21 -10.15 12.51
C PHE A 230 2.50 -8.73 12.05
N LEU A 231 3.56 -8.12 12.57
CA LEU A 231 3.96 -6.75 12.23
C LEU A 231 4.36 -6.64 10.75
N HIS A 232 4.11 -5.50 10.12
CA HIS A 232 4.41 -5.32 8.69
C HIS A 232 4.92 -3.91 8.30
N GLY A 233 5.11 -3.70 7.00
CA GLY A 233 5.53 -2.44 6.41
C GLY A 233 6.95 -2.09 6.83
N HIS A 234 7.09 -0.93 7.48
CA HIS A 234 8.39 -0.42 7.93
C HIS A 234 8.73 -0.79 9.38
N HIS A 235 7.96 -1.68 10.01
CA HIS A 235 8.28 -2.16 11.35
C HIS A 235 9.62 -2.93 11.36
N PRO A 236 10.56 -2.69 12.30
CA PRO A 236 11.83 -3.44 12.35
C PRO A 236 11.64 -4.96 12.45
N LEU A 237 10.64 -5.39 13.22
CA LEU A 237 10.21 -6.78 13.40
C LEU A 237 9.25 -7.30 12.31
N SER A 238 9.13 -6.63 11.16
CA SER A 238 8.33 -7.08 10.00
C SER A 238 8.94 -8.38 9.45
N PRO A 239 8.29 -9.55 9.61
CA PRO A 239 8.97 -10.83 9.47
C PRO A 239 8.89 -11.39 8.03
N LEU A 240 10.01 -11.97 7.61
CA LEU A 240 10.11 -12.78 6.39
C LEU A 240 9.24 -14.03 6.57
N HIS A 241 8.19 -14.17 5.75
CA HIS A 241 7.20 -15.24 5.92
C HIS A 241 6.70 -15.83 4.59
N GLU A 242 6.40 -17.13 4.57
CA GLU A 242 5.95 -17.90 3.41
C GLU A 242 4.54 -18.44 3.65
N GLY A 243 3.64 -18.27 2.68
CA GLY A 243 2.43 -19.09 2.57
C GLY A 243 2.79 -20.44 1.97
N GLY A 244 3.05 -21.43 2.82
CA GLY A 244 3.64 -22.72 2.47
C GLY A 244 2.86 -23.53 1.43
N LEU A 245 3.56 -24.50 0.83
CA LEU A 245 3.01 -25.37 -0.22
C LEU A 245 1.75 -26.11 0.26
N VAL A 246 0.64 -25.95 -0.45
CA VAL A 246 -0.54 -26.82 -0.29
C VAL A 246 -0.29 -28.09 -1.11
N THR A 247 -0.38 -29.26 -0.49
CA THR A 247 -0.16 -30.55 -1.17
C THR A 247 -1.46 -31.24 -1.57
N GLU A 248 -2.52 -31.08 -0.78
CA GLU A 248 -3.85 -31.65 -1.02
C GLU A 248 -4.94 -30.66 -0.57
N GLY A 249 -6.11 -30.71 -1.19
CA GLY A 249 -7.23 -29.80 -0.87
C GLY A 249 -7.09 -28.41 -1.50
N THR A 250 -7.70 -27.41 -0.88
CA THR A 250 -7.63 -26.00 -1.32
C THR A 250 -7.68 -25.09 -0.10
N LYS A 251 -6.75 -24.13 0.02
CA LYS A 251 -6.67 -23.19 1.15
C LYS A 251 -7.22 -21.81 0.78
N TYR A 252 -7.97 -21.20 1.70
CA TYR A 252 -8.55 -19.86 1.59
C TYR A 252 -8.11 -18.94 2.75
N VAL A 253 -7.68 -17.71 2.44
CA VAL A 253 -7.24 -16.68 3.43
C VAL A 253 -7.53 -15.23 2.98
N ALA A 254 -7.42 -14.21 3.85
CA ALA A 254 -7.63 -12.77 3.54
C ALA A 254 -6.56 -11.77 4.14
N ARG A 255 -6.20 -10.62 3.49
CA ARG A 255 -5.01 -9.71 3.82
C ARG A 255 -4.95 -8.24 3.22
N THR A 256 -3.85 -7.43 3.42
CA THR A 256 -3.56 -5.94 3.10
C THR A 256 -2.06 -5.52 2.70
N ASP A 257 -1.65 -4.27 2.27
CA ASP A 257 -0.50 -3.99 1.27
C ASP A 257 0.45 -2.69 1.31
N GLY A 258 1.29 -2.31 0.26
CA GLY A 258 2.36 -1.20 0.21
C GLY A 258 2.67 -0.30 -1.10
N PRO A 259 3.45 0.86 -1.11
CA PRO A 259 3.50 1.96 -2.19
C PRO A 259 4.88 2.57 -2.77
N ALA A 260 4.94 3.46 -3.84
CA ALA A 260 6.18 4.15 -4.44
C ALA A 260 6.04 5.29 -5.58
N GLU A 261 6.15 6.62 -5.35
CA GLU A 261 5.42 7.65 -6.18
C GLU A 261 5.99 8.43 -7.42
N PRO A 262 7.05 9.27 -7.40
CA PRO A 262 7.19 10.41 -8.36
C PRO A 262 7.32 10.09 -9.85
N ALA A 263 7.98 8.98 -10.20
CA ALA A 263 8.16 8.58 -11.60
C ALA A 263 6.83 8.23 -12.28
N ARG A 264 5.82 7.80 -11.51
CA ARG A 264 4.47 7.51 -11.97
C ARG A 264 3.78 8.77 -12.48
N LEU A 265 3.87 9.87 -11.72
CA LEU A 265 3.33 11.17 -12.11
C LEU A 265 3.89 11.63 -13.46
N ALA A 266 5.21 11.53 -13.67
CA ALA A 266 5.85 11.91 -14.93
C ALA A 266 5.30 11.10 -16.12
N LEU A 267 5.23 9.77 -15.99
CA LEU A 267 4.69 8.89 -17.03
C LEU A 267 3.20 9.16 -17.30
N THR A 268 2.40 9.39 -16.25
CA THR A 268 0.98 9.73 -16.40
C THR A 268 0.76 11.07 -17.09
N ILE A 269 1.56 12.10 -16.80
CA ILE A 269 1.51 13.39 -17.50
C ILE A 269 1.88 13.25 -18.97
N GLY A 270 2.93 12.46 -19.27
CA GLY A 270 3.33 12.14 -20.64
C GLY A 270 2.36 11.23 -21.40
N ASN A 271 1.30 10.72 -20.74
CA ASN A 271 0.40 9.70 -21.26
C ASN A 271 1.15 8.46 -21.79
N ILE A 272 2.13 7.99 -21.00
CA ILE A 272 2.98 6.83 -21.28
C ILE A 272 2.50 5.66 -20.41
N ASP A 273 2.09 4.56 -21.05
CA ASP A 273 1.72 3.31 -20.37
C ASP A 273 2.93 2.74 -19.60
N PHE A 274 2.71 2.27 -18.35
CA PHE A 274 3.71 1.60 -17.54
C PHE A 274 3.09 0.59 -16.55
N GLU A 275 3.88 -0.37 -16.08
CA GLU A 275 3.47 -1.33 -15.04
C GLU A 275 3.99 -0.89 -13.65
N ASP A 276 3.08 -0.74 -12.67
CA ASP A 276 3.43 -0.38 -11.29
C ASP A 276 3.78 -1.60 -10.43
N LYS A 277 4.91 -2.25 -10.72
CA LYS A 277 5.40 -3.43 -10.00
C LYS A 277 5.95 -3.06 -8.61
N ARG A 278 5.11 -3.17 -7.57
CA ARG A 278 5.50 -2.86 -6.18
C ARG A 278 6.17 -4.05 -5.51
N VAL A 279 7.42 -3.84 -5.11
CA VAL A 279 8.32 -4.85 -4.53
C VAL A 279 8.30 -4.78 -2.99
N SER A 280 8.17 -5.92 -2.31
CA SER A 280 8.21 -6.00 -0.84
C SER A 280 9.61 -5.79 -0.25
N GLY A 281 9.70 -5.65 1.08
CA GLY A 281 10.98 -5.52 1.78
C GLY A 281 11.91 -6.73 1.60
N ASP A 282 11.34 -7.93 1.50
CA ASP A 282 12.10 -9.17 1.33
C ASP A 282 12.42 -9.52 -0.10
N GLU A 283 11.55 -9.19 -1.05
CA GLU A 283 11.95 -9.22 -2.45
C GLU A 283 13.06 -8.20 -2.69
N MET A 284 13.01 -7.02 -2.08
CA MET A 284 14.14 -6.09 -2.11
C MET A 284 15.43 -6.71 -1.52
N ARG A 285 15.34 -7.46 -0.40
CA ARG A 285 16.49 -8.16 0.19
C ARG A 285 16.98 -9.33 -0.67
N ALA A 286 16.08 -10.11 -1.28
CA ALA A 286 16.39 -11.26 -2.11
C ALA A 286 16.97 -10.83 -3.47
N MET A 287 16.32 -9.91 -4.18
CA MET A 287 16.84 -9.31 -5.41
C MET A 287 18.15 -8.55 -5.16
N ARG A 288 18.38 -7.99 -3.96
CA ARG A 288 19.70 -7.46 -3.55
C ARG A 288 20.73 -8.59 -3.39
N ALA A 289 20.41 -9.66 -2.67
CA ALA A 289 21.31 -10.79 -2.42
C ALA A 289 21.67 -11.56 -3.71
N ALA A 290 20.73 -11.65 -4.65
CA ALA A 290 20.91 -12.26 -5.97
C ALA A 290 21.63 -11.35 -6.99
N GLY A 291 21.90 -10.08 -6.65
CA GLY A 291 22.52 -9.12 -7.59
C GLY A 291 21.59 -8.63 -8.71
N GLU A 292 20.29 -8.88 -8.59
CA GLU A 292 19.24 -8.48 -9.54
C GLU A 292 18.96 -6.97 -9.44
N LEU A 293 19.03 -6.39 -8.24
CA LEU A 293 18.89 -4.94 -8.04
C LEU A 293 20.16 -4.18 -8.42
N LYS A 294 20.14 -3.59 -9.63
CA LYS A 294 21.20 -2.72 -10.15
C LYS A 294 21.39 -1.47 -9.26
N GLY A 295 22.58 -0.85 -9.33
CA GLY A 295 22.87 0.44 -8.71
C GLY A 295 22.84 0.49 -7.18
N GLY A 296 23.29 -0.57 -6.50
CA GLY A 296 23.46 -0.59 -5.04
C GLY A 296 22.39 -1.37 -4.25
N GLY A 297 21.60 -2.21 -4.92
CA GLY A 297 20.70 -3.13 -4.22
C GLY A 297 19.38 -2.51 -3.75
N GLN A 298 18.98 -1.36 -4.28
CA GLN A 298 17.80 -0.61 -3.83
C GLN A 298 16.66 -0.65 -4.85
N VAL A 299 15.45 -0.30 -4.40
CA VAL A 299 14.30 0.06 -5.26
C VAL A 299 13.97 1.55 -5.02
N PRO A 300 13.32 2.27 -5.96
CA PRO A 300 12.75 1.80 -7.23
C PRO A 300 13.79 1.33 -8.26
N GLN A 301 13.32 0.50 -9.18
CA GLN A 301 13.96 0.11 -10.44
C GLN A 301 12.94 0.37 -11.56
N LEU A 302 13.40 0.78 -12.74
CA LEU A 302 12.61 0.88 -13.96
C LEU A 302 13.20 -0.07 -14.99
N GLU A 303 12.36 -0.83 -15.69
CA GLU A 303 12.77 -1.71 -16.78
C GLU A 303 12.17 -1.18 -18.10
N VAL A 304 13.00 -1.07 -19.14
CA VAL A 304 12.61 -0.58 -20.47
C VAL A 304 13.31 -1.44 -21.52
N ASP A 305 12.53 -2.13 -22.35
CA ASP A 305 13.03 -3.03 -23.40
C ASP A 305 14.06 -4.07 -22.91
N GLY A 306 13.95 -4.48 -21.63
CA GLY A 306 14.85 -5.43 -20.96
C GLY A 306 16.09 -4.80 -20.29
N GLU A 307 16.33 -3.50 -20.48
CA GLU A 307 17.37 -2.75 -19.77
C GLU A 307 16.85 -2.17 -18.46
N VAL A 308 17.65 -2.26 -17.38
CA VAL A 308 17.22 -1.88 -16.02
C VAL A 308 17.92 -0.62 -15.53
N LEU A 309 17.14 0.45 -15.32
CA LEU A 309 17.55 1.71 -14.74
C LEU A 309 17.23 1.77 -13.24
N SER A 310 18.26 1.88 -12.43
CA SER A 310 18.18 2.07 -10.97
C SER A 310 18.27 3.55 -10.57
N GLN A 311 18.11 3.84 -9.27
CA GLN A 311 18.15 5.17 -8.64
C GLN A 311 16.93 6.06 -9.00
N SER A 312 16.19 6.49 -7.97
CA SER A 312 14.93 7.22 -8.12
C SER A 312 15.05 8.52 -8.94
N GLN A 313 16.16 9.24 -8.80
CA GLN A 313 16.43 10.44 -9.61
C GLN A 313 16.65 10.10 -11.09
N ALA A 314 17.52 9.13 -11.39
CA ALA A 314 17.80 8.73 -12.77
C ALA A 314 16.56 8.15 -13.48
N ILE A 315 15.78 7.33 -12.79
CA ILE A 315 14.47 6.85 -13.23
C ILE A 315 13.54 8.02 -13.56
N THR A 316 13.41 8.99 -12.66
CA THR A 316 12.50 10.12 -12.88
C THR A 316 12.99 11.05 -13.99
N GLN A 317 14.30 11.21 -14.19
CA GLN A 317 14.88 11.89 -15.36
C GLN A 317 14.51 11.21 -16.68
N PHE A 318 14.64 9.88 -16.74
CA PHE A 318 14.31 9.10 -17.93
C PHE A 318 12.81 9.23 -18.26
N CYS A 319 11.93 9.00 -17.28
CA CYS A 319 10.49 9.20 -17.43
C CYS A 319 10.16 10.65 -17.84
N GLY A 320 10.84 11.64 -17.27
CA GLY A 320 10.67 13.06 -17.61
C GLY A 320 11.03 13.36 -19.06
N ARG A 321 12.13 12.79 -19.58
CA ARG A 321 12.54 12.95 -20.98
C ARG A 321 11.55 12.31 -21.95
N LEU A 322 11.03 11.13 -21.65
CA LEU A 322 9.96 10.51 -22.44
C LEU A 322 8.67 11.35 -22.42
N ALA A 323 8.31 11.89 -21.25
CA ALA A 323 7.08 12.67 -21.05
C ALA A 323 7.16 14.13 -21.55
N GLY A 324 8.30 14.57 -22.11
CA GLY A 324 8.52 15.97 -22.49
C GLY A 324 8.68 16.94 -21.31
N LEU A 325 8.80 16.44 -20.08
CA LEU A 325 8.97 17.21 -18.82
C LEU A 325 10.45 17.45 -18.48
N TYR A 326 11.32 17.40 -19.48
CA TYR A 326 12.76 17.59 -19.34
C TYR A 326 13.30 18.40 -20.53
N PRO A 327 13.93 19.57 -20.31
CA PRO A 327 14.39 20.44 -21.38
C PRO A 327 15.59 19.87 -22.13
N SER A 328 15.68 20.18 -23.43
CA SER A 328 16.80 19.78 -24.30
C SER A 328 17.98 20.77 -24.26
N ASP A 329 17.75 22.02 -23.87
CA ASP A 329 18.83 22.99 -23.64
C ASP A 329 19.69 22.55 -22.44
N PRO A 330 21.03 22.38 -22.61
CA PRO A 330 21.89 21.88 -21.54
C PRO A 330 21.91 22.73 -20.27
N TRP A 331 21.76 24.05 -20.39
CA TRP A 331 21.78 24.94 -19.23
C TRP A 331 20.48 24.84 -18.42
N THR A 332 19.34 24.84 -19.11
CA THR A 332 18.01 24.67 -18.51
C THR A 332 17.86 23.26 -17.90
N ALA A 333 18.43 22.24 -18.54
CA ALA A 333 18.53 20.88 -17.99
C ALA A 333 19.37 20.83 -16.70
N ALA A 334 20.52 21.51 -16.66
CA ALA A 334 21.33 21.61 -15.46
C ALA A 334 20.57 22.31 -14.30
N LYS A 335 19.71 23.28 -14.61
CA LYS A 335 18.83 23.92 -13.63
C LYS A 335 17.72 23.00 -13.11
N VAL A 336 17.17 22.11 -13.94
CA VAL A 336 16.24 21.05 -13.47
C VAL A 336 16.96 20.12 -12.49
N GLU A 337 18.19 19.69 -12.79
CA GLU A 337 18.97 18.84 -11.88
C GLU A 337 19.38 19.54 -10.59
N GLU A 338 19.72 20.84 -10.64
CA GLU A 338 20.03 21.64 -9.45
C GLU A 338 18.88 21.56 -8.43
N VAL A 339 17.64 21.81 -8.86
CA VAL A 339 16.45 21.72 -7.99
C VAL A 339 16.21 20.31 -7.46
N ILE A 340 16.37 19.28 -8.29
CA ILE A 340 16.18 17.88 -7.86
C ILE A 340 17.26 17.47 -6.86
N MET A 341 18.51 17.91 -7.03
CA MET A 341 19.60 17.67 -6.08
C MET A 341 19.37 18.40 -4.76
N ILE A 342 18.82 19.62 -4.77
CA ILE A 342 18.42 20.33 -3.55
C ILE A 342 17.34 19.55 -2.81
N VAL A 343 16.31 19.06 -3.52
CA VAL A 343 15.24 18.24 -2.91
C VAL A 343 15.77 16.92 -2.36
N ASN A 344 16.50 16.15 -3.15
CA ASN A 344 16.92 14.80 -2.78
C ASN A 344 18.15 14.78 -1.85
N GLN A 345 19.20 15.54 -2.18
CA GLN A 345 20.46 15.50 -1.43
C GLN A 345 20.45 16.46 -0.24
N ASP A 346 20.11 17.73 -0.45
CA ASP A 346 20.15 18.73 0.62
C ASP A 346 18.99 18.59 1.61
N ILE A 347 17.75 18.52 1.11
CA ILE A 347 16.58 18.39 1.99
C ILE A 347 16.42 16.95 2.47
N ARG A 348 16.24 15.99 1.56
CA ARG A 348 15.91 14.61 1.97
C ARG A 348 17.10 13.90 2.62
N ASP A 349 18.29 13.88 2.03
CA ASP A 349 19.41 13.10 2.57
C ASP A 349 20.26 13.79 3.66
N ARG A 350 20.43 15.13 3.59
CA ARG A 350 21.24 15.91 4.56
C ARG A 350 20.43 16.58 5.68
N CYS A 351 19.17 16.95 5.46
CA CYS A 351 18.33 17.54 6.52
C CYS A 351 17.37 16.51 7.16
N ILE A 352 16.56 15.82 6.36
CA ILE A 352 15.48 14.95 6.87
C ILE A 352 16.01 13.58 7.29
N ALA A 353 16.72 12.88 6.40
CA ALA A 353 17.14 11.52 6.63
C ALA A 353 18.08 11.38 7.84
N PRO A 354 18.88 12.38 8.28
CA PRO A 354 19.57 12.34 9.56
C PRO A 354 18.61 12.42 10.75
N THR A 355 17.48 13.13 10.71
CA THR A 355 16.48 13.06 11.80
C THR A 355 15.72 11.74 11.79
N MET A 356 15.48 11.18 10.60
CA MET A 356 14.98 9.81 10.48
C MET A 356 16.01 8.82 11.03
N ARG A 357 17.31 9.00 10.73
CA ARG A 357 18.47 8.16 11.15
C ARG A 357 18.90 8.42 12.58
N GLU A 358 18.51 9.54 13.17
CA GLU A 358 18.83 9.82 14.55
C GLU A 358 18.19 8.74 15.39
N GLN A 359 19.02 8.22 16.27
CA GLN A 359 18.68 7.14 17.12
C GLN A 359 17.94 7.75 18.33
N ASP A 360 18.61 8.58 19.14
CA ASP A 360 18.16 9.16 20.41
C ASP A 360 16.91 10.07 20.26
N PRO A 361 15.85 9.97 21.08
CA PRO A 361 14.62 10.72 20.82
C PRO A 361 14.60 12.14 21.34
N GLU A 362 15.39 12.47 22.36
CA GLU A 362 15.59 13.88 22.74
C GLU A 362 16.40 14.58 21.64
N LYS A 363 17.47 13.94 21.15
CA LYS A 363 18.20 14.43 19.97
C LYS A 363 17.32 14.45 18.73
N LYS A 364 16.48 13.45 18.47
CA LYS A 364 15.57 13.41 17.33
C LYS A 364 14.50 14.49 17.42
N ALA A 365 13.90 14.70 18.59
CA ALA A 365 12.93 15.75 18.81
C ALA A 365 13.59 17.14 18.67
N ALA A 366 14.79 17.33 19.21
CA ALA A 366 15.57 18.55 19.04
C ALA A 366 15.97 18.77 17.56
N MET A 367 16.46 17.74 16.86
CA MET A 367 16.81 17.78 15.44
C MET A 367 15.59 17.97 14.54
N ARG A 368 14.41 17.46 14.91
CA ARG A 368 13.15 17.67 14.18
C ARG A 368 12.55 19.04 14.44
N LYS A 369 12.70 19.56 15.66
CA LYS A 369 12.39 20.94 15.99
C LYS A 369 13.32 21.90 15.24
N GLU A 370 14.62 21.65 15.23
CA GLU A 370 15.60 22.39 14.42
C GLU A 370 15.31 22.25 12.91
N LEU A 371 14.89 21.07 12.45
CA LEU A 371 14.45 20.82 11.08
C LEU A 371 13.21 21.65 10.73
N SER A 372 12.25 21.74 11.65
CA SER A 372 10.99 22.49 11.51
C SER A 372 11.18 24.01 11.59
N ASP A 373 11.96 24.47 12.56
CA ASP A 373 12.11 25.89 12.92
C ASP A 373 13.17 26.60 12.07
N ALA A 374 14.18 25.87 11.59
CA ALA A 374 15.33 26.44 10.88
C ALA A 374 15.63 25.77 9.54
N LYS A 375 15.93 24.46 9.50
CA LYS A 375 16.51 23.85 8.29
C LYS A 375 15.51 23.75 7.12
N LEU A 376 14.26 23.32 7.33
CA LEU A 376 13.25 23.33 6.27
C LEU A 376 12.85 24.74 5.85
N PRO A 377 12.59 25.71 6.76
CA PRO A 377 12.43 27.11 6.38
C PRO A 377 13.58 27.67 5.54
N GLU A 378 14.84 27.39 5.89
CA GLU A 378 16.02 27.78 5.12
C GLU A 378 16.01 27.17 3.71
N LYS A 379 15.81 25.85 3.60
CA LYS A 379 15.83 25.17 2.28
C LYS A 379 14.60 25.50 1.43
N PHE A 380 13.44 25.73 2.03
CA PHE A 380 12.26 26.23 1.31
C PHE A 380 12.43 27.68 0.88
N ALA A 381 13.03 28.56 1.70
CA ALA A 381 13.39 29.91 1.27
C ALA A 381 14.40 29.92 0.10
N PHE A 382 15.30 28.95 0.04
CA PHE A 382 16.18 28.75 -1.11
C PHE A 382 15.41 28.29 -2.35
N LEU A 383 14.54 27.28 -2.24
CA LEU A 383 13.69 26.84 -3.35
C LEU A 383 12.72 27.95 -3.82
N GLU A 384 12.14 28.74 -2.92
CA GLU A 384 11.35 29.96 -3.21
C GLU A 384 12.12 30.99 -4.04
N ALA A 385 13.43 31.13 -3.82
CA ALA A 385 14.28 32.01 -4.62
C ALA A 385 14.53 31.48 -6.04
N LEU A 386 14.41 30.17 -6.25
CA LEU A 386 14.56 29.52 -7.56
C LEU A 386 13.27 29.52 -8.40
N VAL A 387 12.08 29.67 -7.78
CA VAL A 387 10.81 29.76 -8.52
C VAL A 387 10.83 30.97 -9.47
N GLN A 388 10.65 30.69 -10.75
CA GLN A 388 10.69 31.65 -11.85
C GLN A 388 9.41 32.51 -11.90
N PRO A 389 9.41 33.64 -12.64
CA PRO A 389 8.21 34.47 -12.84
C PRO A 389 7.00 33.74 -13.44
N SER A 390 7.24 32.60 -14.10
CA SER A 390 6.21 31.67 -14.62
C SER A 390 5.46 30.90 -13.53
N GLY A 391 5.99 30.85 -12.31
CA GLY A 391 5.49 30.01 -11.21
C GLY A 391 6.11 28.61 -11.13
N TYR A 392 6.86 28.17 -12.15
CA TYR A 392 7.58 26.90 -12.16
C TYR A 392 8.99 27.03 -11.58
N MET A 393 9.59 25.91 -11.18
CA MET A 393 10.95 25.86 -10.63
C MET A 393 12.01 26.23 -11.68
N VAL A 394 11.80 25.88 -12.95
CA VAL A 394 12.75 26.12 -14.06
C VAL A 394 11.98 26.43 -15.35
N GLY A 395 12.40 27.47 -16.07
CA GLY A 395 11.76 27.86 -17.33
C GLY A 395 10.34 28.40 -17.16
N ASP A 396 9.49 28.15 -18.15
CA ASP A 396 8.12 28.66 -18.26
C ASP A 396 7.03 27.58 -18.23
N SER A 397 7.43 26.32 -18.02
CA SER A 397 6.59 25.13 -18.18
C SER A 397 6.93 24.04 -17.17
N LEU A 398 6.00 23.08 -16.99
CA LEU A 398 6.11 22.00 -16.01
C LEU A 398 7.30 21.08 -16.31
N THR A 399 8.13 20.82 -15.31
CA THR A 399 9.26 19.88 -15.39
C THR A 399 9.22 18.85 -14.25
N ILE A 400 10.10 17.85 -14.31
CA ILE A 400 10.30 16.92 -13.20
C ILE A 400 10.92 17.55 -11.93
N ALA A 401 11.46 18.78 -12.00
CA ALA A 401 11.88 19.51 -10.80
C ALA A 401 10.67 19.88 -9.94
N ASP A 402 9.60 20.35 -10.59
CA ASP A 402 8.33 20.70 -9.96
C ASP A 402 7.68 19.47 -9.30
N LEU A 403 7.73 18.29 -9.95
CA LEU A 403 7.20 17.04 -9.39
C LEU A 403 7.95 16.59 -8.12
N HIS A 404 9.28 16.80 -8.06
CA HIS A 404 10.07 16.48 -6.87
C HIS A 404 9.75 17.41 -5.70
N VAL A 405 9.63 18.72 -5.96
CA VAL A 405 9.18 19.71 -4.98
C VAL A 405 7.77 19.35 -4.51
N TYR A 406 6.83 19.13 -5.43
CA TYR A 406 5.45 18.78 -5.16
C TYR A 406 5.30 17.56 -4.23
N VAL A 407 6.00 16.46 -4.49
CA VAL A 407 5.93 15.26 -3.64
C VAL A 407 6.56 15.51 -2.26
N LEU A 408 7.67 16.25 -2.17
CA LEU A 408 8.26 16.64 -0.88
C LEU A 408 7.31 17.54 -0.07
N MET A 409 6.76 18.57 -0.69
CA MET A 409 5.88 19.55 -0.07
C MET A 409 4.60 18.90 0.45
N ASN A 410 3.99 18.00 -0.33
CA ASN A 410 2.87 17.18 0.13
C ASN A 410 3.27 16.26 1.28
N TRP A 411 4.43 15.59 1.22
CA TRP A 411 4.87 14.66 2.26
C TRP A 411 5.06 15.33 3.63
N ILE A 412 5.60 16.56 3.66
CA ILE A 412 5.71 17.35 4.90
C ILE A 412 4.37 17.99 5.29
N GLY A 413 3.61 18.55 4.34
CA GLY A 413 2.30 19.16 4.57
C GLY A 413 1.27 18.19 5.15
N MET A 414 1.28 16.94 4.67
CA MET A 414 0.48 15.82 5.19
C MET A 414 0.99 15.26 6.54
N LYS A 415 2.00 15.87 7.15
CA LYS A 415 2.59 15.48 8.45
C LYS A 415 3.08 14.03 8.52
N VAL A 416 3.51 13.46 7.38
CA VAL A 416 4.01 12.07 7.33
C VAL A 416 5.35 11.93 8.06
N LEU A 417 6.11 13.02 8.17
CA LEU A 417 7.27 13.12 9.04
C LEU A 417 6.85 13.75 10.38
N ASP A 418 6.73 12.93 11.41
CA ASP A 418 6.31 13.37 12.74
C ASP A 418 7.36 14.30 13.41
N GLY A 419 6.89 15.18 14.30
CA GLY A 419 7.72 16.16 14.99
C GLY A 419 8.17 17.36 14.15
N VAL A 420 7.68 17.50 12.92
CA VAL A 420 7.91 18.64 12.02
C VAL A 420 6.60 19.39 11.79
N ASP A 421 6.62 20.72 11.94
CA ASP A 421 5.45 21.56 11.74
C ASP A 421 5.27 21.88 10.24
N PRO A 422 4.11 21.58 9.61
CA PRO A 422 3.84 21.98 8.24
C PRO A 422 3.77 23.50 8.03
N VAL A 423 3.81 24.33 9.09
CA VAL A 423 3.95 25.79 8.97
C VAL A 423 5.16 26.22 8.14
N CYS A 424 6.27 25.47 8.19
CA CYS A 424 7.41 25.75 7.29
C CYS A 424 7.02 25.67 5.80
N VAL A 425 6.07 24.79 5.48
CA VAL A 425 5.53 24.59 4.14
C VAL A 425 4.43 25.62 3.80
N LEU A 426 3.58 25.99 4.77
CA LEU A 426 2.56 27.05 4.62
C LEU A 426 3.19 28.42 4.28
N ASN A 427 4.35 28.70 4.87
CA ASN A 427 5.06 29.97 4.72
C ASN A 427 5.86 30.08 3.40
N ALA A 428 6.07 28.97 2.68
CA ALA A 428 6.66 28.95 1.36
C ALA A 428 5.59 29.28 0.30
N ALA A 429 5.32 30.58 0.10
CA ALA A 429 4.20 31.08 -0.68
C ALA A 429 4.23 30.76 -2.19
N LYS A 430 5.40 30.80 -2.84
CA LYS A 430 5.50 30.44 -4.27
C LYS A 430 5.50 28.93 -4.48
N LEU A 431 6.16 28.16 -3.61
CA LEU A 431 6.14 26.69 -3.66
C LEU A 431 4.73 26.15 -3.34
N LYS A 432 4.00 26.86 -2.48
CA LYS A 432 2.55 26.70 -2.30
C LYS A 432 1.78 26.90 -3.59
N ASN A 433 2.00 28.03 -4.26
CA ASN A 433 1.34 28.32 -5.52
C ASN A 433 1.66 27.27 -6.60
N LEU A 434 2.93 26.87 -6.72
CA LEU A 434 3.37 25.79 -7.60
C LEU A 434 2.58 24.50 -7.34
N CYS A 435 2.49 24.07 -6.08
CA CYS A 435 1.79 22.83 -5.77
C CYS A 435 0.28 22.90 -6.02
N SER A 436 -0.35 24.07 -5.86
CA SER A 436 -1.74 24.30 -6.27
C SER A 436 -1.90 24.15 -7.79
N VAL A 437 -1.00 24.76 -8.59
CA VAL A 437 -0.98 24.61 -10.06
C VAL A 437 -0.82 23.15 -10.47
N LEU A 438 0.02 22.38 -9.77
CA LEU A 438 0.19 20.94 -10.03
C LEU A 438 -1.02 20.11 -9.58
N ASN A 439 -1.71 20.48 -8.50
CA ASN A 439 -2.98 19.84 -8.09
C ASN A 439 -4.10 20.06 -9.11
N ASP A 440 -4.11 21.19 -9.82
CA ASP A 440 -5.06 21.48 -10.90
C ASP A 440 -4.67 20.89 -12.27
N HIS A 441 -3.42 20.44 -12.46
CA HIS A 441 -2.97 19.86 -13.72
C HIS A 441 -3.74 18.56 -14.05
N PRO A 442 -4.47 18.44 -15.17
CA PRO A 442 -5.45 17.36 -15.40
C PRO A 442 -4.93 15.94 -15.20
N ALA A 443 -3.70 15.63 -15.62
CA ALA A 443 -3.13 14.30 -15.45
C ALA A 443 -2.64 14.02 -14.00
N ILE A 444 -2.18 15.05 -13.29
CA ILE A 444 -1.78 14.92 -11.87
C ILE A 444 -3.03 14.80 -11.01
N LYS A 445 -4.04 15.61 -11.32
CA LYS A 445 -5.38 15.54 -10.75
C LYS A 445 -6.00 14.17 -10.96
N ALA A 446 -6.08 13.67 -12.19
CA ALA A 446 -6.61 12.34 -12.49
C ALA A 446 -5.82 11.22 -11.78
N TRP A 447 -4.48 11.30 -11.75
CA TRP A 447 -3.64 10.35 -11.00
C TRP A 447 -3.91 10.42 -9.48
N ASN A 448 -4.00 11.63 -8.92
CA ASN A 448 -4.28 11.85 -7.52
C ASN A 448 -5.74 11.59 -7.13
N GLU A 449 -6.68 11.64 -8.05
CA GLU A 449 -8.06 11.18 -7.86
C GLU A 449 -8.05 9.65 -7.89
N GLN A 450 -7.43 9.02 -8.89
CA GLN A 450 -7.26 7.56 -8.97
C GLN A 450 -6.56 6.98 -7.72
N LYS A 451 -5.63 7.72 -7.11
CA LYS A 451 -4.85 7.33 -5.94
C LYS A 451 -5.43 7.80 -4.59
N ASN A 452 -6.01 9.00 -4.53
CA ASN A 452 -6.42 9.68 -3.30
C ASN A 452 -7.87 10.22 -3.33
N ALA A 453 -8.75 9.75 -4.24
CA ALA A 453 -10.16 10.16 -4.32
C ALA A 453 -10.79 10.30 -2.92
N GLY A 454 -11.41 11.46 -2.67
CA GLY A 454 -12.05 11.78 -1.40
C GLY A 454 -11.18 12.51 -0.37
N LYS A 455 -9.89 12.76 -0.61
CA LYS A 455 -9.06 13.61 0.26
C LYS A 455 -8.97 15.04 -0.22
N VAL A 456 -8.84 15.97 0.74
CA VAL A 456 -8.28 17.30 0.47
C VAL A 456 -6.78 17.13 0.20
N PRO A 457 -6.27 17.44 -1.01
CA PRO A 457 -4.84 17.58 -1.22
C PRO A 457 -4.35 18.69 -0.31
N TRP A 458 -3.12 18.62 0.20
CA TRP A 458 -2.59 19.83 0.79
C TRP A 458 -2.08 20.74 -0.35
N PHE A 459 -2.54 21.99 -0.31
CA PHE A 459 -2.76 22.92 -1.44
C PHE A 459 -4.09 22.75 -2.18
#